data_AF-A0A962D6V0-F1
#
_entry.id   AF-A0A962D6V0-F1
#
_cell.length_a   1.000
_cell.length_b   1.000
_cell.length_c   1.000
_cell.angle_alpha   90.00
_cell.angle_beta   90.00
_cell.angle_gamma   90.00
#
_symmetry.space_group_name_H-M   'P 1'
#
loop_
_entity.id
_entity.type
_entity.pdbx_description
1 polymer ?
#
loop_
_entity_poly.entity_id
_entity_poly.type
_entity_poly.pdbx_seq_one_letter_code
_entity_poly.pdbx_strand_id
1 'polypeptide(L)'
;FAGGILAGLGSVFFLLFNGLYIGAILGHLTQVGLGPQIHSFIAGHSALELLAIVISGAAGLKLGQGLLFPGRRSRRLALLENARIALRLMLGAALMFFAAAAVEGYFSPMNLPNPLPKYLVGALFWVLLLGYFLRAGRPRGA
;
A
#
# COMPACT_ATOMS: atom_id res chain seq x y z
N PHE A 1 8.84 -1.39 4.89
CA PHE A 1 9.03 -2.75 5.44
C PHE A 1 10.34 -2.95 6.18
N ALA A 2 11.49 -3.04 5.49
CA ALA A 2 12.77 -3.45 6.11
C ALA A 2 13.22 -2.55 7.28
N GLY A 3 12.98 -1.24 7.18
CA GLY A 3 13.22 -0.28 8.28
C GLY A 3 12.42 -0.56 9.56
N GLY A 4 11.46 -1.48 9.52
CA GLY A 4 10.77 -2.01 10.70
C GLY A 4 11.69 -2.73 11.69
N ILE A 5 12.86 -3.21 11.25
CA ILE A 5 13.90 -3.78 12.15
C ILE A 5 14.42 -2.72 13.14
N LEU A 6 14.30 -1.43 12.82
CA LEU A 6 14.60 -0.34 13.76
C LEU A 6 13.42 -0.08 14.70
N ALA A 7 12.93 -1.14 15.37
CA ALA A 7 11.80 -1.10 16.29
C ALA A 7 10.51 -0.48 15.71
N GLY A 8 10.30 -0.61 14.39
CA GLY A 8 9.15 -0.04 13.68
C GLY A 8 9.33 1.41 13.19
N LEU A 9 10.28 2.17 13.76
CA LEU A 9 10.46 3.60 13.46
C LEU A 9 10.77 3.87 11.99
N GLY A 10 11.63 3.06 11.37
CA GLY A 10 11.93 3.22 9.95
C GLY A 10 10.70 3.03 9.06
N SER A 11 9.77 2.15 9.45
CA SER A 11 8.53 1.97 8.67
C SER A 11 7.57 3.14 8.83
N VAL A 12 7.44 3.69 10.04
CA VAL A 12 6.65 4.92 10.27
C VAL A 12 7.22 6.09 9.48
N PHE A 13 8.54 6.28 9.54
CA PHE A 13 9.23 7.34 8.80
C PHE A 13 8.93 7.25 7.30
N PHE A 14 9.11 6.08 6.68
CA PHE A 14 8.85 5.92 5.25
C PHE A 14 7.36 6.07 4.90
N LEU A 15 6.42 5.64 5.74
CA LEU A 15 4.99 5.88 5.50
C LEU A 15 4.69 7.39 5.46
N LEU A 16 5.19 8.14 6.45
CA LEU A 16 5.01 9.59 6.51
C LEU A 16 5.68 10.30 5.34
N PHE A 17 6.94 9.93 5.06
CA PHE A 17 7.70 10.51 3.95
C PHE A 17 6.99 10.28 2.61
N ASN A 18 6.57 9.05 2.30
CA ASN A 18 5.86 8.76 1.06
C ASN A 18 4.52 9.50 0.99
N GLY A 19 3.76 9.56 2.09
CA GLY A 19 2.49 10.30 2.14
C GLY A 19 2.68 11.79 1.87
N LEU A 20 3.67 12.42 2.51
CA LEU A 20 4.01 13.82 2.28
C LEU A 20 4.52 14.07 0.86
N TYR A 21 5.38 13.19 0.35
CA TYR A 21 5.95 13.31 -0.98
C TYR A 21 4.88 13.22 -2.09
N ILE A 22 4.02 12.20 -2.03
CA ILE A 22 2.91 12.04 -2.97
C ILE A 22 1.95 13.23 -2.85
N GLY A 23 1.60 13.63 -1.63
CA GLY A 23 0.74 14.79 -1.39
C GLY A 23 1.31 16.09 -1.93
N ALA A 24 2.61 16.33 -1.78
CA ALA A 24 3.30 17.50 -2.31
C ALA A 24 3.29 17.52 -3.84
N ILE A 25 3.55 16.38 -4.49
CA ILE A 25 3.51 16.28 -5.96
C ILE A 25 2.09 16.53 -6.48
N LEU A 26 1.08 15.85 -5.92
CA LEU A 26 -0.31 16.04 -6.33
C LEU A 26 -0.81 17.46 -6.09
N GLY A 27 -0.46 18.03 -4.93
CA GLY A 27 -0.79 19.42 -4.60
C GLY A 27 -0.16 20.39 -5.60
N HIS A 28 1.14 20.24 -5.89
CA HIS A 28 1.84 21.09 -6.84
C HIS A 28 1.27 20.98 -8.26
N LEU A 29 1.09 19.76 -8.77
CA LEU A 29 0.53 19.53 -10.11
C LEU A 29 -0.90 20.06 -10.24
N THR A 30 -1.70 19.95 -9.18
CA THR A 30 -3.03 20.56 -9.15
C THR A 30 -2.95 22.07 -9.22
N GLN A 31 -2.01 22.71 -8.49
CA GLN A 31 -1.85 24.16 -8.51
C GLN A 31 -1.40 24.72 -9.86
N VAL A 32 -0.55 24.01 -10.61
CA VAL A 32 -0.09 24.44 -11.94
C VAL A 32 -1.05 24.08 -13.07
N GLY A 33 -2.27 23.62 -12.76
CA GLY A 33 -3.31 23.30 -13.74
C GLY A 33 -3.22 21.91 -14.37
N LEU A 34 -2.34 21.03 -13.87
CA LEU A 34 -2.16 19.65 -14.34
C LEU A 34 -2.96 18.61 -13.52
N GLY A 35 -3.84 19.07 -12.62
CA GLY A 35 -4.69 18.22 -11.77
C GLY A 35 -5.49 17.16 -12.54
N PRO A 36 -6.27 17.51 -13.58
CA PRO A 36 -7.05 16.53 -14.35
C PRO A 36 -6.20 15.44 -14.99
N GLN A 37 -5.00 15.80 -15.48
CA GLN A 37 -4.06 14.89 -16.13
C GLN A 37 -3.50 13.90 -15.10
N ILE A 38 -2.99 14.40 -13.97
CA ILE A 38 -2.40 13.52 -12.95
C ILE A 38 -3.47 12.66 -12.28
N HIS A 39 -4.64 13.20 -11.95
CA HIS A 39 -5.72 12.45 -11.30
C HIS A 39 -6.23 11.32 -12.20
N SER A 40 -6.45 11.59 -13.49
CA SER A 40 -6.89 10.56 -14.43
C SER A 40 -5.81 9.51 -14.70
N PHE A 41 -4.54 9.91 -14.70
CA PHE A 41 -3.40 9.00 -14.87
C PHE A 41 -3.28 8.01 -13.70
N ILE A 42 -3.38 8.49 -12.46
CA ILE A 42 -3.20 7.65 -11.27
C ILE A 42 -4.43 6.86 -10.83
N ALA A 43 -5.63 7.29 -11.25
CA ALA A 43 -6.90 6.74 -10.77
C ALA A 43 -6.93 5.21 -10.84
N GLY A 44 -6.49 4.65 -11.97
CA GLY A 44 -6.53 3.21 -12.24
C GLY A 44 -5.62 2.36 -11.33
N HIS A 45 -4.48 2.86 -10.85
CA HIS A 45 -3.55 2.05 -10.04
C HIS A 45 -3.45 2.48 -8.58
N SER A 46 -3.92 3.69 -8.23
CA SER A 46 -3.82 4.28 -6.89
C SER A 46 -4.28 3.36 -5.75
N ALA A 47 -5.40 2.64 -5.94
CA ALA A 47 -5.93 1.71 -4.94
C ALA A 47 -4.95 0.58 -4.61
N LEU A 48 -4.30 0.02 -5.64
CA LEU A 48 -3.34 -1.06 -5.50
C LEU A 48 -2.07 -0.56 -4.81
N GLU A 49 -1.51 0.56 -5.25
CA GLU A 49 -0.26 1.09 -4.71
C GLU A 49 -0.40 1.58 -3.27
N LEU A 50 -1.41 2.41 -2.98
CA LEU A 50 -1.57 3.01 -1.65
C LEU A 50 -1.83 1.93 -0.59
N LEU A 51 -2.67 0.93 -0.91
CA LEU A 51 -2.89 -0.19 -0.01
C LEU A 51 -1.64 -1.09 0.12
N ALA A 52 -0.88 -1.30 -0.96
CA ALA A 52 0.39 -2.03 -0.89
C ALA A 52 1.44 -1.33 -0.02
N ILE A 53 1.52 0.01 -0.07
CA ILE A 53 2.36 0.83 0.80
C ILE A 53 1.94 0.66 2.27
N VAL A 54 0.64 0.76 2.57
CA VAL A 54 0.11 0.57 3.93
C VAL A 54 0.43 -0.83 4.45
N ILE A 55 0.21 -1.89 3.65
CA ILE A 55 0.54 -3.28 4.00
C ILE A 55 2.04 -3.44 4.25
N SER A 56 2.88 -2.83 3.41
CA SER A 56 4.34 -2.85 3.56
C SER A 56 4.81 -2.14 4.83
N GLY A 57 4.10 -1.09 5.23
CA GLY A 57 4.29 -0.39 6.50
C GLY A 57 3.87 -1.26 7.70
N ALA A 58 2.67 -1.85 7.64
CA ALA A 58 2.15 -2.75 8.66
C ALA A 58 3.04 -4.00 8.87
N ALA A 59 3.56 -4.58 7.78
CA ALA A 59 4.54 -5.64 7.85
C ALA A 59 5.82 -5.19 8.57
N GLY A 60 6.27 -3.96 8.36
CA GLY A 60 7.43 -3.41 9.04
C GLY A 60 7.17 -3.15 10.54
N LEU A 61 5.99 -2.66 10.89
CA LEU A 61 5.55 -2.55 12.28
C LEU A 61 5.46 -3.93 12.96
N LYS A 62 5.08 -4.98 12.22
CA LYS A 62 5.08 -6.36 12.73
C LYS A 62 6.49 -6.84 13.11
N LEU A 63 7.52 -6.48 12.34
CA LEU A 63 8.92 -6.71 12.73
C LEU A 63 9.29 -5.95 14.00
N GLY A 64 8.94 -4.66 14.07
CA GLY A 64 9.19 -3.82 15.24
C GLY A 64 8.52 -4.37 16.51
N GLN A 65 7.30 -4.90 16.39
CA GLN A 65 6.59 -5.56 17.47
C GLN A 65 7.38 -6.75 18.04
N GLY A 66 8.06 -7.53 17.19
CA GLY A 66 8.87 -8.68 17.65
C GLY A 66 10.10 -8.29 18.46
N LEU A 67 10.63 -7.09 18.22
CA LEU A 67 11.78 -6.54 18.94
C LEU A 67 11.39 -5.87 20.25
N LEU A 68 10.33 -5.06 20.21
CA LEU A 68 9.87 -4.27 21.35
C LEU A 68 9.07 -5.09 22.36
N PHE A 69 8.23 -6.01 21.88
CA PHE A 69 7.28 -6.76 22.70
C PHE A 69 7.40 -8.28 22.48
N PRO A 70 8.54 -8.91 22.84
CA PRO A 70 8.78 -10.34 22.60
C PRO A 70 7.97 -11.27 23.52
N GLY A 71 7.37 -10.75 24.60
CA GLY A 71 6.67 -11.55 25.60
C GLY A 71 7.61 -12.52 26.31
N ARG A 72 7.24 -13.81 26.36
CA ARG A 72 8.05 -14.88 26.99
C ARG A 72 9.14 -15.47 26.09
N ARG A 73 9.25 -15.00 24.85
CA ARG A 73 10.20 -15.51 23.85
C ARG A 73 11.50 -14.71 23.88
N SER A 74 12.58 -15.30 23.38
CA SER A 74 13.77 -14.51 23.07
C SER A 74 13.47 -13.54 21.92
N ARG A 75 14.12 -12.37 21.90
CA ARG A 75 13.93 -11.37 20.83
C ARG A 75 14.18 -11.95 19.44
N ARG A 76 15.18 -12.83 19.31
CA ARG A 76 15.48 -13.53 18.05
C ARG A 76 14.31 -14.40 17.59
N LEU A 77 13.73 -15.19 18.51
CA LEU A 77 12.62 -16.08 18.17
C LEU A 77 11.33 -15.29 17.86
N ALA A 78 11.01 -14.27 18.66
CA ALA A 78 9.89 -13.37 18.41
C ALA A 78 10.03 -12.64 17.07
N LEU A 79 11.25 -12.20 16.71
CA LEU A 79 11.53 -11.58 15.43
C LEU A 79 11.32 -12.57 14.27
N LEU A 80 11.81 -13.81 14.36
CA LEU A 80 11.64 -14.82 13.32
C LEU A 80 10.15 -15.17 13.08
N GLU A 81 9.37 -15.34 14.15
CA GLU A 81 7.93 -15.58 14.05
C GLU A 81 7.21 -14.41 13.37
N ASN A 82 7.48 -13.18 13.81
CA ASN A 82 6.88 -12.00 13.22
C ASN A 82 7.35 -11.76 11.79
N ALA A 83 8.62 -12.04 11.47
CA ALA A 83 9.18 -11.96 10.13
C ALA A 83 8.44 -12.87 9.14
N ARG A 84 8.04 -14.08 9.56
CA ARG A 84 7.24 -14.97 8.71
C ARG A 84 5.88 -14.37 8.35
N ILE A 85 5.22 -13.71 9.30
CA ILE A 85 3.95 -13.01 9.04
C ILE A 85 4.19 -11.81 8.12
N ALA A 86 5.21 -11.03 8.43
CA ALA A 86 5.63 -9.86 7.66
C ALA A 86 5.94 -10.21 6.20
N LEU A 87 6.67 -11.29 5.95
CA LEU A 87 6.98 -11.75 4.59
C LEU A 87 5.72 -12.16 3.82
N ARG A 88 4.74 -12.80 4.46
CA ARG A 88 3.45 -13.11 3.82
C ARG A 88 2.70 -11.83 3.42
N LEU A 89 2.70 -10.81 4.28
CA LEU A 89 2.13 -9.51 3.95
C LEU A 89 2.88 -8.85 2.78
N MET A 90 4.22 -8.94 2.77
CA MET A 90 5.04 -8.39 1.69
C MET A 90 4.83 -9.09 0.36
N LEU A 91 4.59 -10.40 0.35
CA LEU A 91 4.21 -11.12 -0.88
C LEU A 91 2.89 -10.57 -1.44
N GLY A 92 1.90 -10.32 -0.58
CA GLY A 92 0.65 -9.66 -0.99
C GLY A 92 0.89 -8.26 -1.55
N ALA A 93 1.68 -7.43 -0.85
CA ALA A 93 2.02 -6.09 -1.32
C ALA A 93 2.79 -6.11 -2.65
N ALA A 94 3.73 -7.05 -2.84
CA ALA A 94 4.48 -7.20 -4.08
C ALA A 94 3.57 -7.56 -5.27
N LEU A 95 2.59 -8.45 -5.08
CA LEU A 95 1.59 -8.77 -6.10
C LEU A 95 0.72 -7.56 -6.43
N MET A 96 0.34 -6.76 -5.42
CA MET A 96 -0.41 -5.53 -5.63
C MET A 96 0.40 -4.48 -6.40
N PHE A 97 1.68 -4.29 -6.07
CA PHE A 97 2.57 -3.40 -6.84
C PHE A 97 2.77 -3.89 -8.27
N PHE A 98 2.91 -5.21 -8.48
CA PHE A 98 3.02 -5.76 -9.82
C PHE A 98 1.75 -5.49 -10.65
N ALA A 99 0.57 -5.69 -10.05
CA ALA A 99 -0.70 -5.35 -10.69
C ALA A 99 -0.82 -3.84 -10.96
N ALA A 100 -0.39 -3.00 -10.01
CA ALA A 100 -0.37 -1.55 -10.17
C ALA A 100 0.52 -1.12 -11.33
N ALA A 101 1.75 -1.66 -11.42
CA ALA A 101 2.69 -1.38 -12.49
C ALA A 101 2.15 -1.81 -13.87
N ALA A 102 1.40 -2.92 -13.95
CA ALA A 102 0.72 -3.30 -15.18
C ALA A 102 -0.36 -2.27 -15.56
N VAL A 103 -1.18 -1.83 -14.60
CA VAL A 103 -2.20 -0.81 -14.87
C VAL A 103 -1.56 0.54 -15.25
N GLU A 104 -0.48 0.93 -14.59
CA GLU A 104 0.30 2.12 -14.93
C GLU A 104 0.93 2.01 -16.32
N GLY A 105 1.55 0.89 -16.66
CA GLY A 105 2.26 0.72 -17.94
C GLY A 105 1.33 0.64 -19.16
N TYR A 106 0.12 0.09 -18.99
CA TYR A 106 -0.79 -0.15 -20.11
C TYR A 106 -2.03 0.74 -20.12
N PHE A 107 -2.67 0.96 -18.97
CA PHE A 107 -3.97 1.63 -18.88
C PHE A 107 -3.87 3.13 -18.57
N SER A 108 -2.97 3.54 -17.67
CA SER A 108 -2.74 4.95 -17.34
C SER A 108 -2.39 5.84 -18.56
N PRO A 109 -1.52 5.42 -19.52
CA PRO A 109 -1.17 6.25 -20.67
C PRO A 109 -2.23 6.24 -21.79
N MET A 110 -3.31 5.47 -21.69
CA MET A 110 -4.34 5.43 -22.74
C MET A 110 -4.97 6.82 -22.92
N ASN A 111 -4.89 7.36 -24.13
CA ASN A 111 -5.51 8.63 -24.51
C ASN A 111 -6.99 8.41 -24.84
N LEU A 112 -7.81 8.45 -23.79
CA LEU A 112 -9.26 8.35 -23.90
C LEU A 112 -9.88 9.76 -24.03
N PRO A 113 -10.83 9.98 -24.95
CA PRO A 113 -11.52 11.27 -25.09
C PRO A 113 -12.27 11.72 -23.83
N ASN A 114 -12.73 10.75 -23.02
CA ASN A 114 -13.40 10.99 -21.74
C ASN A 114 -12.59 10.29 -20.62
N PRO A 115 -12.20 10.99 -19.53
CA PRO A 115 -11.46 10.37 -18.43
C PRO A 115 -12.32 9.50 -17.49
N LEU A 116 -13.66 9.56 -17.61
CA LEU A 116 -14.60 8.82 -16.77
C LEU A 116 -14.28 7.31 -16.63
N PRO A 117 -13.94 6.56 -17.70
CA PRO A 117 -13.60 5.15 -17.55
C PRO A 117 -12.40 4.89 -16.63
N LYS A 118 -11.41 5.79 -16.61
CA LYS A 118 -10.25 5.66 -15.71
C LYS A 118 -10.66 5.80 -14.25
N TYR A 119 -11.55 6.74 -13.96
CA TYR A 119 -12.11 6.91 -12.62
C TYR A 119 -13.00 5.74 -12.20
N LEU A 120 -13.81 5.19 -13.12
CA LEU A 120 -14.65 4.02 -12.82
C LEU A 120 -13.82 2.77 -12.50
N VAL A 121 -12.75 2.52 -13.27
CA VAL A 121 -11.81 1.41 -12.99
C VAL A 121 -11.11 1.63 -11.65
N GLY A 122 -10.65 2.85 -11.37
CA GLY A 122 -10.05 3.19 -10.07
C GLY A 122 -11.01 2.98 -8.90
N ALA A 123 -12.24 3.47 -9.01
CA ALA A 123 -13.28 3.29 -8.00
C ALA A 123 -13.63 1.81 -7.80
N LEU A 124 -13.70 1.04 -8.89
CA LEU A 124 -13.92 -0.40 -8.83
C LEU A 124 -12.81 -1.11 -8.04
N PHE A 125 -11.53 -0.81 -8.31
CA PHE A 125 -10.43 -1.40 -7.54
C PHE A 125 -10.46 -1.00 -6.07
N TRP A 126 -10.79 0.24 -5.74
CA TRP A 126 -11.00 0.65 -4.35
C TRP A 126 -12.09 -0.18 -3.67
N VAL A 127 -13.26 -0.29 -4.29
CA VAL A 127 -14.39 -1.06 -3.75
C VAL A 127 -14.04 -2.54 -3.58
N LEU A 128 -13.37 -3.15 -4.57
CA LEU A 128 -12.99 -4.55 -4.53
C LEU A 128 -11.96 -4.82 -3.43
N LEU A 129 -10.91 -4.01 -3.34
CA LEU A 129 -9.84 -4.21 -2.35
C LEU A 129 -10.31 -3.91 -0.94
N LEU A 130 -11.04 -2.81 -0.72
CA LEU A 130 -11.64 -2.52 0.59
C LEU A 130 -12.65 -3.60 0.96
N GLY A 131 -13.51 -4.01 0.02
CA GLY A 131 -14.45 -5.10 0.23
C GLY A 131 -13.78 -6.43 0.59
N TYR A 132 -12.63 -6.72 -0.02
CA TYR A 132 -11.79 -7.87 0.32
C TYR A 132 -11.21 -7.72 1.73
N PHE A 133 -10.50 -6.63 2.04
CA PHE A 133 -9.85 -6.48 3.35
C PHE A 133 -10.82 -6.36 4.53
N LEU A 134 -12.04 -5.86 4.31
CA LEU A 134 -13.08 -5.79 5.36
C LEU A 134 -13.80 -7.12 5.62
N ARG A 135 -13.74 -8.07 4.68
CA ARG A 135 -14.45 -9.37 4.76
C ARG A 135 -13.53 -10.56 4.93
N ALA A 136 -12.35 -10.53 4.31
CA ALA A 136 -11.38 -11.61 4.34
C ALA A 136 -10.83 -11.80 5.76
N GLY A 137 -10.58 -13.06 6.14
CA GLY A 137 -10.02 -13.40 7.46
C GLY A 137 -11.01 -13.33 8.63
N ARG A 138 -12.27 -12.94 8.40
CA ARG A 138 -13.33 -13.10 9.40
C ARG A 138 -13.57 -14.60 9.63
N PRO A 139 -13.62 -15.08 10.89
CA PRO A 139 -14.09 -16.42 11.15
C PRO A 139 -15.51 -16.52 10.58
N ARG A 140 -15.74 -17.50 9.69
CA ARG A 140 -17.11 -17.95 9.40
C ARG A 140 -17.61 -18.48 10.75
N GLY A 141 -18.66 -17.86 11.33
CA GLY A 141 -19.20 -18.26 12.64
C GLY A 141 -19.42 -19.78 12.73
N ALA A 142 -19.23 -20.49 13.85
CA ALA A 142 -19.59 -20.16 15.24
C ALA A 142 -21.02 -19.62 15.37
#